data_AF-A0A8T1F8D6-F1
#
_entry.id   AF-A0A8T1F8D6-F1
#
_cell.length_a   1.000
_cell.length_b   1.000
_cell.length_c   1.000
_cell.angle_alpha   90.00
_cell.angle_beta   90.00
_cell.angle_gamma   90.00
#
_symmetry.space_group_name_H-M   'P 1'
#
loop_
_entity.id
_entity.type
_entity.pdbx_description
1 polymer ?
#
loop_
_entity_poly.entity_id
_entity_poly.type
_entity_poly.pdbx_seq_one_letter_code
_entity_poly.pdbx_strand_id
1 'polypeptide(L)'
;MRVAAQGKSRTPTKYKNTAETFIFKAAVLASYDTQSMPAVVAMFWPGIALRSPAYTTKKRVVLRWRQHRSHIDSMAASAKTSKLKR
;
A
#
# COMPACT_ATOMS: atom_id res chain seq x y z
N MET A 1 32.16 11.73 -17.86
CA MET A 1 31.42 10.46 -17.67
C MET A 1 31.00 10.34 -16.21
N ARG A 2 29.70 10.21 -15.90
CA ARG A 2 29.24 9.95 -14.52
C ARG A 2 28.73 8.51 -14.45
N VAL A 3 29.51 7.66 -13.77
CA VAL A 3 29.19 6.26 -13.54
C VAL A 3 28.05 6.21 -12.53
N ALA A 4 26.87 5.76 -12.96
CA ALA A 4 25.76 5.51 -12.05
C ALA A 4 26.16 4.35 -11.14
N ALA A 5 26.46 4.64 -9.87
CA ALA A 5 26.67 3.63 -8.86
C ALA A 5 25.40 2.78 -8.78
N GLN A 6 25.46 1.55 -9.28
CA GLN A 6 24.43 0.53 -9.08
C GLN A 6 24.41 0.20 -7.58
N GLY A 7 23.66 1.00 -6.82
CA GLY A 7 23.45 0.76 -5.39
C GLY A 7 22.85 -0.62 -5.21
N LYS A 8 23.53 -1.46 -4.40
CA LYS A 8 23.11 -2.81 -3.98
C LYS A 8 21.60 -2.95 -4.01
N SER A 9 21.08 -3.76 -4.92
CA SER A 9 19.67 -4.14 -4.97
C SER A 9 19.29 -4.71 -3.61
N ARG A 10 18.60 -3.91 -2.79
CA ARG A 10 18.07 -4.36 -1.51
C ARG A 10 17.06 -5.45 -1.85
N THR A 11 17.36 -6.69 -1.48
CA THR A 11 16.43 -7.80 -1.58
C THR A 11 15.08 -7.34 -1.01
N PRO A 12 14.00 -7.39 -1.80
CA PRO A 12 12.71 -6.92 -1.34
C PRO A 12 12.33 -7.75 -0.12
N THR A 13 12.05 -7.06 0.98
CA THR A 13 11.56 -7.67 2.22
C THR A 13 10.39 -8.56 1.84
N LYS A 14 10.33 -9.82 2.31
CA LYS A 14 9.30 -10.82 1.91
C LYS A 14 7.85 -10.32 1.99
N TYR A 15 7.61 -9.24 2.74
CA TYR A 15 6.32 -8.59 2.96
C TYR A 15 6.06 -7.33 2.08
N LYS A 16 6.96 -6.95 1.17
CA LYS A 16 6.89 -5.70 0.37
C LYS A 16 6.30 -5.83 -1.03
N ASN A 17 6.26 -7.03 -1.62
CA ASN A 17 6.04 -7.17 -3.06
C ASN A 17 4.73 -7.89 -3.40
N THR A 18 3.61 -7.34 -2.95
CA THR A 18 2.36 -7.55 -3.69
C THR A 18 2.08 -6.24 -4.42
N ALA A 19 2.00 -6.28 -5.75
CA ALA A 19 1.62 -5.12 -6.56
C ALA A 19 0.13 -4.81 -6.30
N GLU A 20 -0.15 -4.18 -5.17
CA GLU A 20 -1.50 -3.80 -4.76
C GLU A 20 -2.02 -2.69 -5.66
N THR A 21 -3.21 -2.89 -6.22
CA THR A 21 -3.85 -1.94 -7.15
C THR A 21 -4.20 -0.63 -6.44
N PHE A 22 -4.31 0.46 -7.20
CA PHE A 22 -4.72 1.75 -6.64
C PHE A 22 -6.12 1.70 -6.01
N ILE A 23 -7.02 0.87 -6.55
CA ILE A 23 -8.35 0.63 -5.97
C ILE A 23 -8.24 0.00 -4.57
N PHE A 24 -7.40 -1.03 -4.42
CA PHE A 24 -7.17 -1.66 -3.13
C PHE A 24 -6.58 -0.67 -2.11
N LYS A 25 -5.58 0.11 -2.54
CA LYS A 25 -4.96 1.15 -1.70
C LYS A 25 -5.98 2.18 -1.23
N ALA A 26 -6.86 2.65 -2.11
CA ALA A 26 -7.92 3.60 -1.77
C ALA A 26 -8.91 3.00 -0.76
N ALA A 27 -9.30 1.73 -0.92
CA ALA A 27 -10.20 1.03 0.01
C ALA A 27 -9.58 0.88 1.42
N VAL A 28 -8.28 0.58 1.49
CA VAL A 28 -7.53 0.52 2.75
C VAL A 28 -7.51 1.89 3.44
N LEU A 29 -7.25 2.96 2.68
CA LEU A 29 -7.23 4.32 3.23
C LEU A 29 -8.62 4.78 3.69
N ALA A 30 -9.68 4.45 2.96
CA ALA A 30 -11.06 4.75 3.36
C ALA A 30 -11.43 4.04 4.68
N SER A 31 -10.99 2.79 4.85
CA SER A 31 -11.21 2.05 6.11
C SER A 31 -10.38 2.62 7.26
N TYR A 32 -9.17 3.13 6.96
CA TYR A 32 -8.31 3.78 7.95
C TYR A 32 -8.87 5.10 8.50
N ASP A 33 -9.72 5.79 7.75
CA ASP A 33 -10.36 7.01 8.26
C ASP A 33 -11.41 6.74 9.34
N THR A 34 -11.97 5.52 9.36
CA THR A 34 -13.06 5.13 10.27
C THR A 34 -12.64 4.14 11.35
N GLN A 35 -11.51 3.46 11.16
CA GLN A 35 -11.06 2.36 12.01
C GLN A 35 -9.63 2.57 12.51
N SER A 36 -9.29 1.87 13.59
CA SER A 36 -7.91 1.86 14.10
C SER A 36 -6.96 1.10 13.16
N MET A 37 -5.67 1.48 13.13
CA MET A 37 -4.64 0.78 12.34
C MET A 37 -4.61 -0.74 12.57
N PRO A 38 -4.71 -1.26 13.81
CA PRO A 38 -4.87 -2.70 14.06
C PRO A 38 -6.04 -3.34 13.31
N ALA A 39 -7.21 -2.71 13.35
CA ALA A 39 -8.42 -3.22 12.71
C ALA A 39 -8.29 -3.24 11.18
N VAL A 40 -7.72 -2.18 10.59
CA VAL A 40 -7.44 -2.13 9.15
C VAL A 40 -6.48 -3.25 8.75
N VAL A 41 -5.40 -3.46 9.50
CA VAL A 41 -4.45 -4.52 9.14
C VAL A 41 -5.09 -5.90 9.24
N ALA A 42 -5.90 -6.16 10.28
CA ALA A 42 -6.63 -7.41 10.43
C ALA A 42 -7.66 -7.64 9.30
N MET A 43 -8.32 -6.56 8.84
CA MET A 43 -9.33 -6.61 7.78
C MET A 43 -8.72 -6.90 6.40
N PHE A 44 -7.61 -6.25 6.03
CA PHE A 44 -7.04 -6.34 4.69
C PHE A 44 -5.89 -7.35 4.55
N TRP A 45 -5.25 -7.71 5.66
CA TRP A 45 -4.19 -8.71 5.71
C TRP A 45 -4.42 -9.66 6.89
N PRO A 46 -5.42 -10.55 6.79
CA PRO A 46 -5.72 -11.51 7.85
C PRO A 46 -4.52 -12.43 8.12
N GLY A 47 -4.37 -12.87 9.37
CA GLY A 47 -3.27 -13.74 9.79
C GLY A 47 -1.98 -13.01 10.19
N ILE A 48 -1.93 -11.68 10.11
CA ILE A 48 -0.82 -10.91 10.65
C ILE A 48 -1.00 -10.69 12.16
N ALA A 49 -0.15 -11.32 12.96
CA ALA A 49 -0.11 -11.10 14.41
C ALA A 49 0.25 -9.65 14.75
N LEU A 50 -0.41 -9.09 15.77
CA LEU A 50 -0.09 -7.78 16.33
C LEU A 50 1.37 -7.75 16.79
N ARG A 51 2.04 -6.60 16.59
CA ARG A 51 3.46 -6.38 16.93
C ARG A 51 4.47 -7.26 16.17
N SER A 52 4.04 -8.07 15.20
CA SER A 52 4.95 -8.78 14.31
C SER A 52 5.73 -7.83 13.39
N PRO A 53 6.89 -8.26 12.84
CA PRO A 53 7.58 -7.51 11.79
C PRO A 53 6.70 -7.26 10.55
N ALA A 54 5.80 -8.19 10.23
CA ALA A 54 4.82 -8.06 9.15
C ALA A 54 3.82 -6.94 9.43
N TYR A 55 3.29 -6.86 10.66
CA TYR A 55 2.42 -5.77 11.11
C TYR A 55 3.10 -4.41 10.98
N THR A 56 4.34 -4.29 11.48
CA THR A 56 5.11 -3.05 11.40
C THR A 56 5.34 -2.62 9.94
N THR A 57 5.57 -3.59 9.06
CA THR A 57 5.71 -3.34 7.62
C THR A 57 4.42 -2.83 7.01
N LYS A 58 3.28 -3.50 7.24
CA LYS A 58 1.97 -3.07 6.71
C LYS A 58 1.53 -1.72 7.27
N LYS A 59 1.73 -1.47 8.58
CA LYS A 59 1.52 -0.14 9.18
C LYS A 59 2.30 0.95 8.45
N ARG A 60 3.60 0.74 8.19
CA ARG A 60 4.42 1.72 7.44
C ARG A 60 3.94 1.92 6.02
N VAL A 61 3.45 0.86 5.36
CA VAL A 61 2.88 0.93 4.02
C VAL A 61 1.61 1.79 4.00
N VAL A 62 0.66 1.56 4.91
CA VAL A 62 -0.57 2.35 5.02
C VAL A 62 -0.25 3.82 5.29
N LEU A 63 0.67 4.11 6.21
CA LEU A 63 1.10 5.49 6.48
C LEU A 63 1.75 6.16 5.27
N ARG A 64 2.57 5.43 4.51
CA ARG A 64 3.14 5.94 3.26
C ARG A 64 2.05 6.22 2.22
N TRP A 65 1.08 5.33 2.06
CA TRP A 65 -0.03 5.57 1.13
C TRP A 65 -0.85 6.79 1.52
N ARG A 66 -1.06 7.01 2.82
CA ARG A 66 -1.74 8.22 3.31
C ARG A 66 -1.04 9.50 2.85
N GLN A 67 0.30 9.52 2.81
CA GLN A 67 1.06 10.67 2.30
C GLN A 67 0.86 10.90 0.79
N HIS A 68 0.54 9.85 0.04
CA HIS A 68 0.29 9.91 -1.41
C HIS A 68 -1.21 9.73 -1.75
N ARG A 69 -2.11 10.05 -0.81
CA ARG A 69 -3.54 9.77 -0.92
C ARG A 69 -4.18 10.38 -2.17
N SER A 70 -3.90 11.65 -2.45
CA SER A 70 -4.43 12.36 -3.62
C SER A 70 -4.08 11.65 -4.95
N HIS A 71 -2.84 11.18 -5.08
CA HIS A 71 -2.40 10.43 -6.25
C HIS A 71 -3.10 9.06 -6.33
N ILE A 72 -3.23 8.36 -5.20
CA ILE A 72 -3.91 7.06 -5.14
C ILE A 72 -5.38 7.20 -5.54
N ASP A 73 -6.07 8.21 -5.03
CA ASP A 73 -7.50 8.46 -5.33
C ASP A 73 -7.70 8.82 -6.81
N SER A 74 -6.82 9.66 -7.38
CA SER A 74 -6.84 9.99 -8.81
C SER A 74 -6.63 8.76 -9.70
N MET A 75 -5.66 7.91 -9.36
CA MET A 75 -5.40 6.67 -10.10
C MET A 75 -6.51 5.64 -9.93
N ALA A 76 -7.11 5.56 -8.73
CA ALA A 76 -8.25 4.67 -8.48
C ALA A 76 -9.49 5.12 -9.26
N ALA A 77 -9.74 6.44 -9.36
CA ALA A 77 -10.82 6.99 -10.18
C ALA A 77 -10.59 6.73 -11.67
N SER A 78 -9.38 6.97 -12.18
CA SER A 78 -9.02 6.67 -13.58
C SER A 78 -9.18 5.17 -13.92
N ALA A 79 -8.81 4.28 -13.00
CA ALA A 79 -9.00 2.85 -13.18
C ALA A 79 -10.49 2.45 -13.29
N LYS A 80 -11.38 3.12 -12.53
CA LYS A 80 -12.84 2.93 -12.66
C LYS A 80 -13.35 3.41 -14.02
N THR A 81 -12.93 4.60 -14.45
CA THR A 81 -13.35 5.18 -15.74
C THR A 81 -12.87 4.36 -16.94
N SER A 82 -11.67 3.78 -16.87
CA SER A 82 -11.16 2.89 -17.93
C SER A 82 -11.97 1.59 -18.06
N LYS A 83 -12.65 1.15 -17.00
CA LYS A 83 -13.48 -0.06 -17.01
C LYS A 83 -14.89 0.19 -17.59
N LEU A 84 -15.35 1.45 -17.55
CA LEU A 84 -16.63 1.90 -18.09
C LEU A 84 -16.61 2.18 -19.60
N LYS A 85 -15.42 2.32 -20.20
CA LYS A 85 -15.23 2.60 -21.64
C LYS A 85 -15.08 1.36 -22.53
N ARG A 86 -15.24 0.14 -21.98
CA ARG A 86 -15.13 -1.12 -22.74
C ARG A 86 -16.48 -1.78 -22.92
#